data_AF-A0A3S1QKU5-F1
#
_entry.id   AF-A0A3S1QKU5-F1
#
_cell.length_a   1.000
_cell.length_b   1.000
_cell.length_c   1.000
_cell.angle_alpha   90.00
_cell.angle_beta   90.00
_cell.angle_gamma   90.00
#
_symmetry.space_group_name_H-M   'P 1'
#
loop_
_entity.id
_entity.type
_entity.pdbx_description
1 polymer ?
#
loop_
_entity_poly.entity_id
_entity_poly.type
_entity_poly.pdbx_seq_one_letter_code
_entity_poly.pdbx_strand_id
1 'polypeptide(L)'
;GLPIAAIDGRPDPVEARALRVDVVAFSGTPEAARSAITLRTMRAGPIVPLVSEVLNPAAYAHERAVCVDTTAAGGNASLLAAA
;
A
#
# COMPACT_ATOMS: atom_id res chain seq x y z
N GLY A 1 3.62 -11.99 -11.37
CA GLY A 1 3.26 -10.57 -11.20
C GLY A 1 2.71 -10.36 -9.79
N LEU A 2 2.61 -9.11 -9.32
CA LEU A 2 1.94 -8.81 -8.05
C LEU A 2 0.44 -9.14 -8.14
N PRO A 3 -0.21 -9.63 -7.07
CA PRO A 3 -1.63 -9.99 -7.06
C PRO A 3 -2.51 -8.73 -6.94
N ILE A 4 -2.37 -7.80 -7.88
CA ILE A 4 -3.15 -6.56 -7.90
C ILE A 4 -4.43 -6.75 -8.70
N ALA A 5 -5.54 -6.24 -8.17
CA ALA A 5 -6.75 -5.96 -8.93
C ALA A 5 -6.75 -4.46 -9.25
N ALA A 6 -6.78 -4.11 -10.53
CA ALA A 6 -6.72 -2.73 -10.97
C ALA A 6 -8.04 -2.32 -11.62
N ILE A 7 -8.47 -1.09 -11.33
CA ILE A 7 -9.49 -0.38 -12.10
C ILE A 7 -8.73 0.66 -12.91
N ASP A 8 -8.69 0.48 -14.23
CA ASP A 8 -8.09 1.45 -15.15
C ASP A 8 -9.16 2.43 -15.64
N GLY A 9 -8.79 3.70 -15.74
CA GLY A 9 -9.65 4.77 -16.20
C GLY A 9 -9.63 6.02 -15.33
N ARG A 10 -10.45 6.99 -15.74
CA ARG A 10 -10.59 8.28 -15.06
C ARG A 10 -11.99 8.37 -14.45
N PRO A 11 -12.17 7.95 -13.19
CA PRO A 11 -13.48 8.01 -12.55
C PRO A 11 -13.93 9.45 -12.36
N ASP A 12 -15.24 9.66 -12.33
CA ASP A 12 -15.79 10.93 -11.89
C ASP A 12 -15.29 11.24 -10.45
N PRO A 13 -14.88 12.49 -10.16
CA PRO A 13 -14.39 12.90 -8.84
C PRO A 13 -15.28 12.56 -7.65
N VAL A 14 -16.60 12.57 -7.83
CA VAL A 14 -17.60 12.26 -6.80
C VAL A 14 -17.70 10.75 -6.63
N GLU A 15 -17.80 10.02 -7.74
CA GLU A 15 -17.89 8.55 -7.73
C GLU A 15 -16.61 7.88 -7.21
N ALA A 16 -15.44 8.46 -7.49
CA ALA A 16 -14.14 7.98 -7.02
C ALA A 16 -14.09 7.87 -5.48
N ARG A 17 -14.90 8.65 -4.76
CA ARG A 17 -15.00 8.59 -3.30
C ARG A 17 -15.70 7.33 -2.79
N ALA A 18 -16.44 6.61 -3.63
CA ALA A 18 -17.07 5.36 -3.25
C ALA A 18 -16.15 4.14 -3.46
N LEU A 19 -15.15 4.24 -4.35
CA LEU A 19 -14.27 3.13 -4.77
C LEU A 19 -13.38 2.61 -3.63
N ARG A 20 -13.64 1.45 -3.05
CA ARG A 20 -12.74 0.89 -2.02
C ARG A 20 -11.45 0.40 -2.69
N VAL A 21 -10.37 1.17 -2.54
CA VAL A 21 -9.06 0.90 -3.12
C VAL A 21 -7.98 1.18 -2.09
N ASP A 22 -6.93 0.37 -2.11
CA ASP A 22 -5.81 0.48 -1.18
C ASP A 22 -4.72 1.45 -1.67
N VAL A 23 -4.73 1.79 -2.96
CA VAL A 23 -3.77 2.71 -3.60
C VAL A 23 -4.40 3.38 -4.81
N VAL A 24 -3.98 4.62 -5.11
CA VAL A 24 -4.27 5.31 -6.37
C VAL A 24 -2.96 5.53 -7.12
N ALA A 25 -2.86 5.02 -8.35
CA ALA A 25 -1.77 5.34 -9.25
C ALA A 25 -2.18 6.53 -10.13
N PHE A 26 -1.32 7.54 -10.25
CA PHE A 26 -1.60 8.71 -11.08
C PHE A 26 -0.33 9.21 -11.76
N SER A 27 -0.39 9.35 -13.09
CA SER A 27 0.63 10.03 -13.87
C SER A 27 -0.04 11.12 -14.71
N GLY A 28 0.42 12.36 -14.57
CA GLY A 28 -0.19 13.51 -15.21
C GLY A 28 0.35 14.83 -14.65
N THR A 29 -0.38 15.92 -14.88
CA THR A 29 0.08 17.25 -14.47
C THR A 29 0.00 17.44 -12.96
N PRO A 30 0.79 18.35 -12.37
CA PRO A 30 0.73 18.68 -10.95
C PRO A 30 -0.65 19.16 -10.48
N GLU A 31 -1.38 19.87 -11.35
CA GLU A 31 -2.73 20.36 -11.06
C GLU A 31 -3.71 19.19 -10.90
N ALA A 32 -3.67 18.24 -11.84
CA ALA A 32 -4.50 17.04 -11.79
C ALA A 32 -4.12 16.12 -10.62
N ALA A 33 -2.82 16.02 -10.28
CA ALA A 33 -2.37 15.31 -9.09
C ALA A 33 -2.93 15.94 -7.80
N ARG A 34 -2.92 17.28 -7.70
CA ARG A 34 -3.50 18.00 -6.56
C ARG A 34 -5.00 17.73 -6.43
N SER A 35 -5.75 17.73 -7.53
CA SER A 35 -7.16 17.35 -7.53
C SER A 35 -7.37 15.92 -7.03
N ALA A 36 -6.55 14.95 -7.46
CA ALA A 36 -6.63 13.57 -6.99
C ALA A 36 -6.37 13.44 -5.47
N ILE A 37 -5.40 14.20 -4.94
CA ILE A 37 -5.14 14.27 -3.49
C ILE A 37 -6.36 14.80 -2.75
N THR A 38 -6.93 15.93 -3.17
CA THR A 38 -8.08 16.55 -2.51
C THR A 38 -9.31 15.64 -2.48
N LEU A 39 -9.60 14.95 -3.58
CA LEU A 39 -10.76 14.05 -3.63
C LEU A 39 -10.62 12.87 -2.68
N ARG A 40 -9.40 12.36 -2.56
CA ARG A 40 -9.07 11.28 -1.65
C ARG A 40 -9.22 11.69 -0.18
N THR A 41 -8.82 12.91 0.19
CA THR A 41 -8.95 13.38 1.59
C THR A 41 -10.41 13.59 2.01
N MET A 42 -11.35 13.64 1.07
CA MET A 42 -12.78 13.74 1.35
C MET A 42 -13.46 12.38 1.60
N ARG A 43 -12.70 11.28 1.57
CA ARG A 43 -13.23 9.94 1.86
C ARG A 43 -13.17 9.65 3.36
N ALA A 44 -14.16 8.92 3.86
CA ALA A 44 -14.09 8.32 5.18
C ALA A 44 -13.17 7.09 5.16
N GLY A 45 -12.41 6.88 6.24
CA GLY A 45 -11.52 5.73 6.41
C GLY A 45 -10.04 6.07 6.26
N PRO A 46 -9.19 5.05 6.00
CA PRO A 46 -7.74 5.22 5.90
C PRO A 46 -7.30 6.16 4.76
N ILE A 47 -6.15 6.80 4.96
CA ILE A 47 -5.49 7.61 3.93
C ILE A 47 -4.87 6.68 2.88
N VAL A 48 -5.41 6.68 1.67
CA VAL A 48 -5.01 5.78 0.56
C VAL A 48 -3.79 6.31 -0.21
N PRO A 49 -2.60 5.69 -0.27
CA PRO A 49 -1.44 6.30 -0.96
C PRO A 49 -1.71 6.75 -2.41
N LEU A 50 -1.08 7.85 -2.84
CA LEU A 50 -1.03 8.28 -4.24
C LEU A 50 0.38 7.99 -4.77
N VAL A 51 0.49 7.07 -5.73
CA VAL A 51 1.75 6.66 -6.37
C VAL A 51 1.88 7.42 -7.68
N SER A 52 2.99 8.10 -7.87
CA SER A 52 3.26 8.92 -9.07
C SER A 52 4.55 8.54 -9.79
N GLU A 53 5.35 7.67 -9.16
CA GLU A 53 6.59 7.16 -9.69
C GLU A 53 6.33 6.21 -10.86
N VAL A 54 7.13 6.36 -11.92
CA VAL A 54 7.02 5.54 -13.13
C VAL A 54 7.31 4.07 -12.84
N LEU A 55 8.23 3.78 -11.92
CA LEU A 55 8.62 2.42 -11.54
C LEU A 55 8.78 2.31 -10.01
N ASN A 56 7.71 1.91 -9.33
CA ASN A 56 7.73 1.59 -7.90
C ASN A 56 6.83 0.39 -7.59
N PRO A 57 7.26 -0.85 -7.88
CA PRO A 57 6.45 -2.04 -7.62
C PRO A 57 6.18 -2.27 -6.13
N ALA A 58 7.07 -1.82 -5.24
CA ALA A 58 6.90 -1.97 -3.79
C ALA A 58 5.67 -1.20 -3.27
N ALA A 59 5.28 -0.10 -3.91
CA ALA A 59 4.09 0.66 -3.54
C ALA A 59 2.75 -0.08 -3.75
N TYR A 60 2.78 -1.22 -4.45
CA TYR A 60 1.61 -2.06 -4.73
C TYR A 60 1.64 -3.38 -3.95
N ALA A 61 2.51 -3.49 -2.95
CA ALA A 61 2.59 -4.65 -2.07
C ALA A 61 2.36 -4.23 -0.61
N HIS A 62 1.70 -5.09 0.16
CA HIS A 62 1.61 -4.92 1.61
C HIS A 62 2.82 -5.56 2.27
N GLU A 63 3.56 -4.76 3.04
CA GLU A 63 4.59 -5.28 3.92
C GLU A 63 3.96 -5.94 5.16
N ARG A 64 4.52 -7.08 5.58
CA ARG A 64 4.14 -7.78 6.80
C ARG A 64 5.40 -8.23 7.52
N ALA A 65 5.54 -7.83 8.78
CA ALA A 65 6.63 -8.26 9.65
C ALA A 65 6.09 -9.24 10.70
N VAL A 66 6.85 -10.30 10.95
CA VAL A 66 6.57 -11.27 12.02
C VAL A 66 7.83 -11.44 12.83
N CYS A 67 7.75 -11.22 14.13
CA CYS A 67 8.81 -11.54 15.07
C CYS A 67 8.45 -12.82 15.80
N VAL A 68 9.32 -13.82 15.74
CA VAL A 68 9.13 -15.11 16.40
C VAL A 68 10.14 -15.21 17.54
N ASP A 69 9.65 -15.40 18.76
CA ASP A 69 10.50 -15.73 19.90
C ASP A 69 10.93 -17.21 19.79
N THR A 70 12.14 -17.43 19.30
CA THR A 70 12.72 -18.77 19.17
C THR A 70 13.20 -19.34 20.50
N THR A 71 13.16 -18.56 21.58
CA THR A 71 13.56 -18.96 22.94
C THR A 71 12.36 -19.32 23.83
N ALA A 72 11.14 -19.15 23.34
CA ALA A 72 9.90 -19.39 24.09
C ALA A 72 9.77 -20.81 24.68
N ALA A 73 10.46 -21.80 24.11
CA ALA A 73 10.50 -23.17 24.62
C ALA A 73 11.50 -23.39 25.78
N GLY A 74 12.16 -22.34 26.28
CA GLY A 74 13.05 -22.38 27.44
C GLY A 74 14.54 -22.53 27.14
N GLY A 75 14.96 -22.34 25.88
CA GLY A 75 16.36 -22.36 25.48
C GLY A 75 16.54 -21.99 24.01
N ASN A 76 17.73 -21.49 23.64
CA ASN A 76 18.05 -21.19 22.25
C ASN A 76 18.78 -22.39 21.63
N ALA A 77 18.09 -23.15 20.78
CA ALA A 77 18.65 -24.31 20.10
C ALA A 77 19.92 -23.97 19.30
N SER A 78 20.00 -22.78 18.70
CA SER A 78 21.18 -22.34 17.96
C SER A 78 22.39 -22.09 18.87
N LEU A 79 22.17 -21.63 20.10
CA LEU A 79 23.24 -21.49 21.10
C LEU A 79 23.72 -22.87 21.59
N LEU A 80 22.82 -23.85 21.71
CA LEU A 80 23.16 -25.21 22.12
C LEU A 80 23.93 -25.99 21.04
N ALA A 81 23.66 -25.73 19.76
CA ALA A 81 24.36 -26.39 18.65
C ALA A 81 25.77 -25.82 18.37
N ALA A 82 26.08 -24.64 18.90
CA ALA A 82 27.38 -23.98 18.75
C ALA A 82 28.36 -24.26 19.91
N ALA A 83 27.97 -25.10 20.86
CA ALA A 83 28.77 -25.50 22.01
C ALA A 83 29.59 -26.78 21.75
#